data_AF-A0A3M5DQP3-F1
#
_entry.id   AF-A0A3M5DQP3-F1
#
_cell.length_a   1.000
_cell.length_b   1.000
_cell.length_c   1.000
_cell.angle_alpha   90.00
_cell.angle_beta   90.00
_cell.angle_gamma   90.00
#
_symmetry.space_group_name_H-M   'P 1'
#
loop_
_entity.id
_entity.type
_entity.pdbx_description
1 polymer ?
#
loop_
_entity_poly.entity_id
_entity_poly.type
_entity_poly.pdbx_seq_one_letter_code
_entity_poly.pdbx_strand_id
1 'polypeptide(L)'
;MSNPYLELFAAPGAKGFSAAGLLARNADRLGLVRKPWVKTSLAPGSKVVTEYLREAGLLPHLEALGFGVVAYACTSCNGMSGALDPAIQQEIVERDLYATAVLSGNRNFDGRIHPYAKQAFLASPPLVVAYAIAGTIRFDIERDVLGVVDGKEIRLKDLWPSDEEIDAVVRAAVKPEQFRQVYIPMFDITHGEREKVDPLYAWRPTSTYIRRPPYWEGALAGERTLRGMRPLAVLPDNITTDHLSPSNAILADSAAGEYLAKMGLPEEDFNSYATHRGDHLTAQRATFANPKLFNEMVRNADGSVKQGSLARVEPEGKVMRMWEAIETYMERKQPLIIVAGADYGQGSSRDWAAKGVRLAGVEAIVAEGFERIHRTNLIGMGVLPLEFKPGTTRLTLGIDGSETFDTLKNGEALDESPDPGEVVWRDDLGVTCRRWNWRQGVRTRLDASARRMWFILESLPEMPLAALHEAGGLLLDELRLMMPGMRADSHLLCVATEPTDSV
;
A
#
# COMPACT_ATOMS: atom_id res chain seq x y z
N MET A 1 -3.82 36.88 -1.72
CA MET A 1 -2.38 36.71 -1.44
C MET A 1 -2.16 35.22 -1.27
N SER A 2 -1.51 34.57 -2.23
CA SER A 2 -1.09 33.18 -2.08
C SER A 2 -0.12 33.08 -0.91
N ASN A 3 -0.30 32.10 -0.02
CA ASN A 3 0.65 31.85 1.05
C ASN A 3 1.91 31.24 0.42
N PRO A 4 3.08 31.91 0.43
CA PRO A 4 4.31 31.38 -0.19
C PRO A 4 4.77 30.04 0.43
N TYR A 5 4.30 29.70 1.64
CA TYR A 5 4.58 28.42 2.28
C TYR A 5 3.83 27.23 1.63
N LEU A 6 2.73 27.47 0.89
CA LEU A 6 1.93 26.43 0.23
C LEU A 6 2.46 26.03 -1.15
N GLU A 7 3.14 26.91 -1.89
CA GLU A 7 3.70 26.55 -3.21
C GLU A 7 4.88 25.58 -3.09
N LEU A 8 5.65 25.64 -2.00
CA LEU A 8 6.70 24.68 -1.65
C LEU A 8 6.19 23.36 -1.07
N PHE A 9 4.90 23.24 -0.75
CA PHE A 9 4.28 21.98 -0.32
C PHE A 9 4.27 20.94 -1.46
N ALA A 10 4.36 21.38 -2.71
CA ALA A 10 4.21 20.56 -3.91
C ALA A 10 5.46 20.45 -4.80
N ALA A 11 6.65 20.84 -4.33
CA ALA A 11 7.88 20.77 -5.11
C ALA A 11 8.83 19.62 -4.67
N PRO A 12 8.45 18.33 -4.85
CA PRO A 12 9.41 17.24 -4.69
C PRO A 12 10.48 17.35 -5.79
N GLY A 13 11.75 17.37 -5.39
CA GLY A 13 12.89 17.47 -6.32
C GLY A 13 13.96 18.46 -5.84
N ALA A 14 14.78 18.94 -6.77
CA ALA A 14 15.92 19.80 -6.46
C ALA A 14 15.56 21.09 -5.72
N LYS A 15 14.40 21.70 -6.03
CA LYS A 15 13.92 22.91 -5.34
C LYS A 15 13.67 22.66 -3.86
N GLY A 16 12.96 21.59 -3.49
CA GLY A 16 12.65 21.29 -2.11
C GLY A 16 13.90 21.03 -1.25
N PHE A 17 14.85 20.22 -1.75
CA PHE A 17 16.11 19.98 -1.05
C PHE A 17 16.99 21.23 -0.96
N SER A 18 17.04 22.04 -2.02
CA SER A 18 17.79 23.31 -2.01
C SER A 18 17.18 24.31 -1.03
N ALA A 19 15.85 24.41 -0.96
CA ALA A 19 15.16 25.26 0.01
C ALA A 19 15.43 24.83 1.45
N ALA A 20 15.41 23.52 1.74
CA ALA A 20 15.77 22.99 3.05
C ALA A 20 17.23 23.30 3.40
N GLY A 21 18.15 23.12 2.46
CA GLY A 21 19.56 23.45 2.65
C GLY A 21 19.81 24.94 2.88
N LEU A 22 19.09 25.81 2.16
CA LEU A 22 19.15 27.26 2.35
C LEU A 22 18.58 27.70 3.71
N LEU A 23 17.44 27.13 4.13
CA LEU A 23 16.88 27.37 5.45
C LEU A 23 17.87 26.92 6.54
N ALA A 24 18.47 25.73 6.38
CA ALA A 24 19.49 25.22 7.30
C ALA A 24 20.72 26.13 7.37
N ARG A 25 21.22 26.60 6.22
CA ARG A 25 22.32 27.57 6.13
C ARG A 25 21.98 28.87 6.87
N ASN A 26 20.78 29.39 6.70
CA ASN A 26 20.36 30.63 7.37
C ASN A 26 20.28 30.44 8.89
N ALA A 27 19.78 29.29 9.36
CA ALA A 27 19.71 28.95 10.77
C ALA A 27 21.11 28.73 11.39
N ASP A 28 21.96 27.97 10.72
CA ASP A 28 23.32 27.65 11.17
C ASP A 28 24.21 28.90 11.28
N ARG A 29 24.12 29.83 10.32
CA ARG A 29 24.80 31.13 10.37
C ARG A 29 24.40 31.99 11.58
N LEU A 30 23.22 31.75 12.13
CA LEU A 30 22.69 32.40 13.31
C LEU A 30 22.94 31.59 14.59
N GLY A 31 23.65 30.45 14.50
CA GLY A 31 23.93 29.57 15.63
C GLY A 31 22.71 28.82 16.17
N LEU A 32 21.61 28.77 15.40
CA LEU A 32 20.45 27.97 15.78
C LEU A 32 20.74 26.49 15.56
N VAL A 33 20.27 25.65 16.48
CA VAL A 33 20.43 24.20 16.42
C VAL A 33 19.08 23.50 16.60
N ARG A 34 18.95 22.27 16.08
CA ARG A 34 17.80 21.43 16.39
C ARG A 34 17.70 21.16 17.88
N LYS A 35 16.50 20.88 18.40
CA LYS A 35 16.38 20.39 19.77
C LYS A 35 16.99 18.98 19.92
N PRO A 36 17.65 18.68 21.05
CA PRO A 36 18.41 17.43 21.21
C PRO A 36 17.53 16.18 21.17
N TRP A 37 16.29 16.26 21.63
CA TRP A 37 15.32 15.16 21.63
C TRP A 37 14.71 14.85 20.25
N VAL A 38 14.98 15.66 19.24
CA VAL A 38 14.47 15.43 17.87
C VAL A 38 15.43 14.52 17.13
N LYS A 39 14.96 13.34 16.72
CA LYS A 39 15.68 12.49 15.77
C LYS A 39 15.53 13.02 14.35
N THR A 40 16.64 13.45 13.75
CA THR A 40 16.70 13.99 12.38
C THR A 40 17.39 13.03 11.42
N SER A 41 17.03 13.07 10.15
CA SER A 41 17.64 12.24 9.10
C SER A 41 17.45 12.89 7.73
N LEU A 42 18.47 12.82 6.88
CA LEU A 42 18.35 13.12 5.45
C LEU A 42 18.49 11.82 4.65
N ALA A 43 17.44 11.43 3.92
CA ALA A 43 17.44 10.23 3.09
C ALA A 43 17.12 10.60 1.63
N PRO A 44 18.14 10.95 0.82
CA PRO A 44 17.90 11.34 -0.56
C PRO A 44 17.48 10.17 -1.44
N GLY A 45 16.64 10.43 -2.45
CA GLY A 45 16.21 9.40 -3.41
C GLY A 45 17.32 8.91 -4.34
N SER A 46 18.42 9.65 -4.47
CA SER A 46 19.58 9.28 -5.29
C SER A 46 20.85 9.99 -4.80
N LYS A 47 22.02 9.46 -5.19
CA LYS A 47 23.32 10.11 -4.91
C LYS A 47 23.45 11.51 -5.52
N VAL A 48 22.75 11.78 -6.62
CA VAL A 48 22.75 13.08 -7.31
C VAL A 48 22.31 14.22 -6.38
N VAL A 49 21.38 13.95 -5.46
CA VAL A 49 20.93 14.95 -4.48
C VAL A 49 22.07 15.42 -3.59
N THR A 50 22.85 14.48 -3.07
CA THR A 50 24.01 14.81 -2.23
C THR A 50 25.07 15.55 -3.03
N GLU A 51 25.28 15.21 -4.31
CA GLU A 51 26.23 15.91 -5.18
C GLU A 51 25.86 17.39 -5.35
N TYR A 52 24.62 17.72 -5.75
CA TYR A 52 24.26 19.13 -5.92
C TYR A 52 24.16 19.89 -4.60
N LEU A 53 23.80 19.24 -3.48
CA LEU A 53 23.80 19.89 -2.16
C LEU A 53 25.21 20.22 -1.69
N ARG A 54 26.18 19.34 -1.99
CA ARG A 54 27.60 19.57 -1.70
C ARG A 54 28.16 20.67 -2.59
N GLU A 55 27.87 20.64 -3.88
CA GLU A 55 28.31 21.65 -4.85
C GLU A 55 27.74 23.04 -4.53
N ALA A 56 26.48 23.10 -4.06
CA ALA A 56 25.86 24.34 -3.57
C ALA A 56 26.40 24.81 -2.21
N GLY A 57 27.26 24.03 -1.54
CA GLY A 57 27.74 24.32 -0.19
C GLY A 57 26.66 24.22 0.90
N LEU A 58 25.55 23.54 0.63
CA LEU A 58 24.39 23.46 1.55
C LEU A 58 24.41 22.22 2.44
N LEU A 59 25.07 21.13 2.01
CA LEU A 59 25.11 19.88 2.77
C LEU A 59 25.71 20.06 4.19
N PRO A 60 26.84 20.76 4.40
CA PRO A 60 27.40 20.94 5.74
C PRO A 60 26.46 21.63 6.72
N HIS A 61 25.62 22.55 6.24
CA HIS A 61 24.65 23.26 7.08
C HIS A 61 23.48 22.36 7.49
N LEU A 62 23.04 21.46 6.61
CA LEU A 62 22.08 20.42 6.98
C LEU A 62 22.67 19.48 8.04
N GLU A 63 23.91 19.06 7.87
CA GLU A 63 24.63 18.20 8.81
C GLU A 63 24.84 18.87 10.18
N ALA A 64 25.14 20.17 10.21
CA ALA A 64 25.25 20.95 11.44
C ALA A 64 23.94 20.96 12.27
N LEU A 65 22.78 20.93 11.59
CA LEU A 65 21.47 20.77 12.23
C LEU A 65 21.09 19.31 12.51
N GLY A 66 21.98 18.35 12.28
CA GLY A 66 21.76 16.92 12.49
C GLY A 66 21.09 16.19 11.34
N PHE A 67 20.93 16.79 10.17
CA PHE A 67 20.38 16.15 8.97
C PHE A 67 21.49 15.48 8.14
N GLY A 68 22.19 14.53 8.76
CA GLY A 68 23.16 13.69 8.06
C GLY A 68 22.52 12.78 7.01
N VAL A 69 23.25 12.51 5.92
CA VAL A 69 22.82 11.54 4.90
C VAL A 69 22.86 10.14 5.51
N VAL A 70 21.69 9.56 5.79
CA VAL A 70 21.59 8.24 6.42
C VAL A 70 21.58 7.10 5.42
N ALA A 71 20.97 7.30 4.25
CA ALA A 71 20.89 6.31 3.18
C ALA A 71 20.34 6.93 1.89
N TYR A 72 20.59 6.24 0.77
CA TYR A 72 19.92 6.50 -0.51
C TYR A 72 18.75 5.51 -0.70
N ALA A 73 17.71 5.64 0.13
CA ALA A 73 16.62 4.68 0.23
C ALA A 73 15.35 5.28 0.85
N CYS A 74 14.25 4.53 0.88
CA CYS A 74 12.96 5.00 1.42
C CYS A 74 13.00 5.38 2.91
N THR A 75 13.78 4.68 3.74
CA THR A 75 13.96 4.94 5.19
C THR A 75 12.66 5.30 5.93
N SER A 76 12.57 6.46 6.58
CA SER A 76 11.41 6.89 7.36
C SER A 76 10.09 6.91 6.57
N CYS A 77 10.12 7.10 5.24
CA CYS A 77 8.92 7.15 4.40
C CYS A 77 8.15 5.80 4.35
N ASN A 78 8.86 4.67 4.51
CA ASN A 78 8.26 3.34 4.54
C ASN A 78 8.23 2.71 5.95
N GLY A 79 8.53 3.49 6.99
CA GLY A 79 8.57 3.02 8.38
C GLY A 79 9.92 2.50 8.84
N MET A 80 10.94 2.51 7.98
CA MET A 80 12.34 2.21 8.33
C MET A 80 13.03 3.44 8.90
N SER A 81 12.46 4.00 9.97
CA SER A 81 12.95 5.19 10.65
C SER A 81 14.04 4.89 11.69
N GLY A 82 14.29 3.61 12.01
CA GLY A 82 15.30 3.12 12.97
C GLY A 82 14.97 3.42 14.43
N ALA A 83 15.72 2.83 15.37
CA ALA A 83 15.50 2.98 16.81
C ALA A 83 15.65 4.43 17.31
N LEU A 84 14.87 4.82 18.31
CA LEU A 84 15.11 6.05 19.07
C LEU A 84 16.27 5.84 20.05
N ASP A 85 16.82 6.93 20.55
CA ASP A 85 17.70 6.88 21.72
C ASP A 85 16.94 6.18 22.88
N PRO A 86 17.53 5.17 23.56
CA PRO A 86 16.85 4.43 24.61
C PRO A 86 16.28 5.31 25.72
N ALA A 87 16.97 6.40 26.10
CA ALA A 87 16.48 7.32 27.13
C ALA A 87 15.24 8.09 26.65
N ILE A 88 15.21 8.51 25.38
CA ILE A 88 14.04 9.17 24.78
C ILE A 88 12.87 8.18 24.68
N GLN A 89 13.14 6.95 24.25
CA GLN A 89 12.12 5.91 24.16
C GLN A 89 11.49 5.62 25.53
N GLN A 90 12.32 5.48 26.56
CA GLN A 90 11.88 5.25 27.93
C GLN A 90 10.98 6.40 28.42
N GLU A 91 11.39 7.66 28.21
CA GLU A 91 10.59 8.83 28.57
C GLU A 91 9.22 8.87 27.87
N ILE A 92 9.15 8.48 26.59
CA ILE A 92 7.89 8.41 25.85
C ILE A 92 6.94 7.39 26.49
N VAL A 93 7.47 6.21 26.84
CA VAL A 93 6.66 5.11 27.39
C VAL A 93 6.24 5.40 28.82
N GLU A 94 7.16 5.73 29.72
CA GLU A 94 6.88 5.90 31.15
C GLU A 94 5.93 7.05 31.44
N ARG A 95 5.95 8.10 30.62
CA ARG A 95 5.13 9.31 30.80
C ARG A 95 3.95 9.39 29.83
N ASP A 96 3.73 8.34 29.05
CA ASP A 96 2.69 8.26 28.01
C ASP A 96 2.66 9.50 27.08
N LEU A 97 3.84 9.99 26.68
CA LEU A 97 3.95 11.23 25.91
C LEU A 97 3.27 11.09 24.53
N TYR A 98 2.62 12.17 24.11
CA TYR A 98 2.07 12.27 22.75
C TYR A 98 3.16 12.71 21.76
N ALA A 99 4.01 11.76 21.35
CA ALA A 99 5.08 12.00 20.39
C ALA A 99 4.58 11.99 18.94
N THR A 100 5.19 12.82 18.09
CA THR A 100 4.77 13.02 16.69
C THR A 100 5.96 12.96 15.74
N ALA A 101 5.74 12.55 14.50
CA ALA A 101 6.71 12.65 13.42
C ALA A 101 6.33 13.78 12.44
N VAL A 102 7.33 14.50 11.91
CA VAL A 102 7.17 15.45 10.80
C VAL A 102 8.07 14.98 9.67
N LEU A 103 7.52 14.79 8.47
CA LEU A 103 8.28 14.23 7.35
C LEU A 103 7.88 14.86 6.01
N SER A 104 8.84 14.94 5.09
CA SER A 104 8.62 15.32 3.70
C SER A 104 8.34 14.11 2.79
N GLY A 105 7.54 13.18 3.32
CA GLY A 105 7.03 12.01 2.60
C GLY A 105 5.66 12.30 1.98
N ASN A 106 4.91 11.24 1.65
CA ASN A 106 3.59 11.36 1.02
C ASN A 106 2.46 10.61 1.75
N ARG A 107 2.78 9.89 2.82
CA ARG A 107 1.82 9.08 3.59
C ARG A 107 2.12 9.17 5.08
N ASN A 108 1.08 9.30 5.87
CA ASN A 108 1.16 9.50 7.32
C ASN A 108 0.11 8.67 8.08
N PHE A 109 -0.24 7.48 7.57
CA PHE A 109 -1.15 6.55 8.24
C PHE A 109 -0.64 6.18 9.64
N ASP A 110 -1.58 5.87 10.54
CA ASP A 110 -1.28 5.50 11.92
C ASP A 110 -0.33 4.30 12.02
N GLY A 111 0.69 4.42 12.87
CA GLY A 111 1.70 3.38 13.08
C GLY A 111 2.68 3.15 11.92
N ARG A 112 2.57 3.90 10.82
CA ARG A 112 3.41 3.71 9.62
C ARG A 112 4.85 4.18 9.81
N ILE A 113 5.05 5.36 10.42
CA ILE A 113 6.35 6.03 10.41
C ILE A 113 7.30 5.48 11.47
N HIS A 114 6.83 5.35 12.71
CA HIS A 114 7.61 4.81 13.81
C HIS A 114 6.64 4.28 14.89
N PRO A 115 6.93 3.15 15.57
CA PRO A 115 6.03 2.56 16.57
C PRO A 115 5.65 3.51 17.72
N TYR A 116 6.60 4.37 18.12
CA TYR A 116 6.42 5.33 19.22
C TYR A 116 5.91 6.71 18.77
N ALA A 117 5.61 6.92 17.48
CA ALA A 117 4.98 8.16 17.00
C ALA A 117 3.47 7.95 16.91
N LYS A 118 2.70 8.64 17.78
CA LYS A 118 1.24 8.53 17.80
C LYS A 118 0.59 9.18 16.59
N GLN A 119 1.24 10.16 15.97
CA GLN A 119 0.77 10.86 14.78
C GLN A 119 1.94 11.29 13.88
N ALA A 120 1.68 11.42 12.58
CA ALA A 120 2.64 11.90 11.60
C ALA A 120 2.06 13.05 10.76
N PHE A 121 2.87 14.07 10.50
CA PHE A 121 2.52 15.25 9.71
C PHE A 121 3.37 15.33 8.45
N LEU A 122 2.72 15.45 7.30
CA LEU A 122 3.40 15.72 6.04
C LEU A 122 3.68 17.21 5.91
N ALA A 123 4.92 17.56 5.59
CA ALA A 123 5.35 18.94 5.43
C ALA A 123 6.41 19.05 4.32
N SER A 124 6.63 20.26 3.80
CA SER A 124 7.74 20.49 2.85
C SER A 124 9.10 20.28 3.53
N PRO A 125 10.16 19.90 2.78
CA PRO A 125 11.50 19.74 3.34
C PRO A 125 12.00 20.91 4.22
N PRO A 126 11.85 22.20 3.86
CA PRO A 126 12.26 23.30 4.75
C PRO A 126 11.43 23.37 6.05
N LEU A 127 10.14 23.03 6.02
CA LEU A 127 9.33 22.97 7.23
C LEU A 127 9.77 21.84 8.17
N VAL A 128 10.22 20.70 7.64
CA VAL A 128 10.80 19.62 8.46
C VAL A 128 12.01 20.14 9.24
N VAL A 129 12.89 20.91 8.60
CA VAL A 129 14.05 21.54 9.26
C VAL A 129 13.58 22.54 10.33
N ALA A 130 12.61 23.40 10.01
CA ALA A 130 12.09 24.38 10.96
C ALA A 130 11.46 23.72 12.21
N TYR A 131 10.66 22.66 12.03
CA TYR A 131 10.08 21.91 13.14
C TYR A 131 11.12 21.15 13.96
N ALA A 132 12.27 20.78 13.38
CA ALA A 132 13.38 20.21 14.15
C ALA A 132 14.05 21.26 15.06
N ILE A 133 14.12 22.52 14.63
CA ILE A 133 14.59 23.65 15.44
C ILE A 133 13.58 23.97 16.55
N ALA A 134 12.29 24.01 16.24
CA ALA A 134 11.23 24.21 17.23
C ALA A 134 11.17 23.06 18.26
N GLY A 135 11.31 21.81 17.78
CA GLY A 135 11.29 20.58 18.57
C GLY A 135 9.91 20.14 19.05
N THR A 136 8.84 20.77 18.57
CA THR A 136 7.45 20.44 18.88
C THR A 136 6.52 20.95 17.78
N ILE A 137 5.41 20.24 17.54
CA ILE A 137 4.32 20.70 16.66
C ILE A 137 3.33 21.60 17.39
N ARG A 138 3.41 21.70 18.72
CA ARG A 138 2.63 22.65 19.54
C ARG A 138 3.31 24.02 19.54
N PHE A 139 3.53 24.55 18.36
CA PHE A 139 4.28 25.77 18.07
C PHE A 139 3.64 26.43 16.86
N ASP A 140 3.29 27.70 16.96
CA ASP A 140 2.81 28.46 15.80
C ASP A 140 4.03 28.74 14.91
N ILE A 141 4.28 27.87 13.94
CA ILE A 141 5.51 27.91 13.14
C ILE A 141 5.68 29.22 12.35
N GLU A 142 4.59 29.92 12.03
CA GLU A 142 4.67 31.20 11.33
C GLU A 142 4.97 32.36 12.28
N ARG A 143 4.46 32.27 13.52
CA ARG A 143 4.47 33.39 14.45
C ARG A 143 5.44 33.24 15.58
N ASP A 144 5.73 32.07 16.12
CA ASP A 144 6.53 31.90 17.33
C ASP A 144 8.04 32.07 17.08
N VAL A 145 8.81 32.23 18.16
CA VAL A 145 10.27 32.48 18.12
C VAL A 145 11.01 31.15 18.09
N LEU A 146 11.83 30.92 17.06
CA LEU A 146 12.68 29.74 16.90
C LEU A 146 13.97 29.84 17.73
N GLY A 147 14.44 31.06 17.97
CA GLY A 147 15.57 31.35 18.84
C GLY A 147 15.80 32.86 19.00
N VAL A 148 16.72 33.23 19.89
CA VAL A 148 17.13 34.62 20.12
C VAL A 148 18.63 34.72 19.87
N VAL A 149 19.03 35.63 18.99
CA VAL A 149 20.43 35.82 18.58
C VAL A 149 20.75 37.31 18.73
N ASP A 150 21.75 37.63 19.54
CA ASP A 150 22.13 39.02 19.87
C ASP A 150 20.95 39.88 20.32
N GLY A 151 20.01 39.29 21.05
CA GLY A 151 18.79 39.96 21.53
C GLY A 151 17.67 40.11 20.48
N LYS A 152 17.89 39.67 19.24
CA LYS A 152 16.87 39.64 18.18
C LYS A 152 16.13 38.31 18.18
N GLU A 153 14.80 38.37 18.23
CA GLU A 153 13.94 37.21 18.01
C GLU A 153 14.02 36.76 16.55
N ILE A 154 14.32 35.49 16.34
CA ILE A 154 14.38 34.85 15.03
C ILE A 154 13.12 34.01 14.84
N ARG A 155 12.36 34.30 13.78
CA ARG A 155 11.13 33.59 13.40
C ARG A 155 11.32 32.91 12.05
N LEU A 156 10.36 32.09 11.61
CA LEU A 156 10.48 31.34 10.35
C LEU A 156 10.78 32.24 9.14
N LYS A 157 10.11 33.39 9.05
CA LYS A 157 10.32 34.38 7.98
C LYS A 157 11.76 34.90 7.88
N ASP A 158 12.50 34.92 8.99
CA ASP A 158 13.89 35.38 9.02
C ASP A 158 14.85 34.32 8.49
N LEU A 159 14.40 33.06 8.41
CA LEU A 159 15.17 31.91 7.91
C LEU A 159 14.76 31.48 6.50
N TRP A 160 13.53 31.82 6.08
CA TRP A 160 12.94 31.32 4.85
C TRP A 160 13.65 31.89 3.60
N PRO A 161 14.14 31.05 2.67
CA PRO A 161 14.76 31.51 1.45
C PRO A 161 13.74 32.07 0.45
N SER A 162 14.16 33.01 -0.40
CA SER A 162 13.32 33.49 -1.50
C SER A 162 13.34 32.52 -2.69
N ASP A 163 12.31 32.57 -3.54
CA ASP A 163 12.23 31.73 -4.73
C ASP A 163 13.36 32.03 -5.71
N GLU A 164 13.78 33.29 -5.83
CA GLU A 164 14.91 33.69 -6.67
C GLU A 164 16.22 33.07 -6.18
N GLU A 165 16.42 32.99 -4.86
CA GLU A 165 17.60 32.34 -4.27
C GLU A 165 17.58 30.84 -4.51
N ILE A 166 16.45 30.17 -4.28
CA ILE A 166 16.28 28.73 -4.56
C ILE A 166 16.58 28.44 -6.03
N ASP A 167 16.00 29.21 -6.94
CA ASP A 167 16.17 29.01 -8.37
C ASP A 167 17.60 29.30 -8.83
N ALA A 168 18.29 30.28 -8.22
CA ALA A 168 19.70 30.54 -8.49
C ALA A 168 20.58 29.36 -8.08
N VAL A 169 20.36 28.79 -6.89
CA VAL A 169 21.09 27.60 -6.42
C VAL A 169 20.83 26.41 -7.33
N VAL A 170 19.56 26.13 -7.65
CA VAL A 170 19.20 24.98 -8.51
C VAL A 170 19.85 25.10 -9.88
N ARG A 171 19.80 26.28 -10.51
CA ARG A 171 20.45 26.51 -11.82
C ARG A 171 21.97 26.35 -11.76
N ALA A 172 22.60 26.76 -10.67
CA ALA A 172 24.06 26.72 -10.53
C ALA A 172 24.58 25.31 -10.21
N ALA A 173 23.86 24.56 -9.36
CA ALA A 173 24.37 23.34 -8.74
C ALA A 173 23.81 22.04 -9.33
N VAL A 174 22.66 22.04 -10.01
CA VAL A 174 22.07 20.82 -10.57
C VAL A 174 22.53 20.65 -12.01
N LYS A 175 23.43 19.68 -12.24
CA LYS A 175 24.14 19.53 -13.53
C LYS A 175 23.93 18.16 -14.15
N PRO A 176 23.74 18.04 -15.48
CA PRO A 176 23.65 16.76 -16.17
C PRO A 176 24.83 15.81 -15.90
N GLU A 177 26.03 16.37 -15.68
CA GLU A 177 27.26 15.63 -15.42
C GLU A 177 27.17 14.79 -14.14
N GLN A 178 26.52 15.30 -13.09
CA GLN A 178 26.29 14.58 -11.83
C GLN A 178 25.44 13.32 -12.06
N PHE A 179 24.41 13.41 -12.91
CA PHE A 179 23.59 12.26 -13.27
C PHE A 179 24.40 11.20 -14.02
N ARG A 180 25.24 11.62 -14.98
CA ARG A 180 26.11 10.69 -15.73
C ARG A 180 27.11 10.00 -14.81
N GLN A 181 27.75 10.75 -13.92
CA GLN A 181 28.72 10.23 -12.95
C GLN A 181 28.10 9.21 -11.98
N VAL A 182 26.84 9.39 -11.59
CA VAL A 182 26.14 8.46 -10.70
C VAL A 182 25.61 7.24 -11.43
N TYR A 183 24.92 7.43 -12.56
CA TYR A 183 24.13 6.35 -13.17
C TYR A 183 24.92 5.52 -14.19
N ILE A 184 25.88 6.09 -14.93
CA ILE A 184 26.66 5.30 -15.91
C ILE A 184 27.42 4.15 -15.22
N PRO A 185 28.19 4.40 -14.14
CA PRO A 185 28.91 3.32 -13.46
C PRO A 185 27.98 2.33 -12.76
N MET A 186 26.80 2.76 -12.31
CA MET A 186 25.84 1.90 -11.58
C MET A 186 25.28 0.78 -12.46
N PHE A 187 25.21 0.98 -13.78
CA PHE A 187 24.71 0.00 -14.75
C PHE A 187 25.84 -0.64 -15.57
N ASP A 188 27.09 -0.43 -15.19
CA ASP A 188 28.22 -1.01 -15.90
C ASP A 188 28.39 -2.50 -15.53
N ILE A 189 27.91 -3.35 -16.44
CA ILE A 189 27.96 -4.82 -16.30
C ILE A 189 29.31 -5.44 -16.71
N THR A 190 30.31 -4.62 -17.05
CA THR A 190 31.64 -5.08 -17.50
C THR A 190 32.64 -5.30 -16.36
N HIS A 191 32.32 -4.82 -15.14
CA HIS A 191 33.23 -4.78 -14.00
C HIS A 191 33.24 -6.03 -13.10
N GLY A 192 33.13 -7.24 -13.65
CA GLY A 192 33.30 -8.46 -12.87
C GLY A 192 33.37 -9.73 -13.69
N GLU A 193 34.26 -10.65 -13.30
CA GLU A 193 34.20 -12.04 -13.75
C GLU A 193 32.84 -12.61 -13.33
N ARG A 194 32.06 -13.07 -14.31
CA ARG A 194 30.81 -13.78 -14.02
C ARG A 194 31.15 -15.16 -13.54
N GLU A 195 31.16 -15.36 -12.22
CA GLU A 195 31.16 -16.71 -11.66
C GLU A 195 30.01 -17.50 -12.28
N LYS A 196 30.29 -18.75 -12.68
CA LYS A 196 29.27 -19.66 -13.17
C LYS A 196 28.39 -20.08 -11.99
N VAL A 197 27.22 -19.44 -11.86
CA VAL A 197 26.24 -19.74 -10.82
C VAL A 197 25.22 -20.77 -11.28
N ASP A 198 24.70 -21.58 -10.35
CA ASP A 198 23.58 -22.49 -10.61
C ASP A 198 22.29 -21.69 -10.86
N PRO A 199 21.50 -22.00 -11.91
CA PRO A 199 20.20 -21.34 -12.12
C PRO A 199 19.16 -21.63 -11.03
N LEU A 200 19.33 -22.68 -10.22
CA LEU A 200 18.45 -23.03 -9.12
C LEU A 200 18.93 -22.41 -7.81
N TYR A 201 18.01 -21.74 -7.10
CA TYR A 201 18.32 -21.16 -5.79
C TYR A 201 18.50 -22.26 -4.73
N ALA A 202 19.68 -22.31 -4.11
CA ALA A 202 19.97 -23.21 -3.00
C ALA A 202 19.27 -22.73 -1.72
N TRP A 203 18.05 -23.21 -1.50
CA TRP A 203 17.26 -22.87 -0.31
C TRP A 203 17.99 -23.26 0.98
N ARG A 204 18.02 -22.34 1.95
CA ARG A 204 18.66 -22.53 3.26
C ARG A 204 17.59 -22.72 4.32
N PRO A 205 17.43 -23.91 4.93
CA PRO A 205 16.36 -24.19 5.89
C PRO A 205 16.37 -23.30 7.14
N THR A 206 17.51 -22.74 7.52
CA THR A 206 17.65 -21.85 8.68
C THR A 206 17.46 -20.37 8.33
N SER A 207 17.32 -20.01 7.05
CA SER A 207 17.21 -18.59 6.65
C SER A 207 15.89 -17.99 7.14
N THR A 208 15.98 -16.87 7.87
CA THR A 208 14.82 -16.04 8.24
C THR A 208 14.47 -14.99 7.18
N TYR A 209 15.19 -14.95 6.05
CA TYR A 209 14.99 -13.95 4.99
C TYR A 209 14.46 -14.51 3.69
N ILE A 210 14.93 -15.68 3.26
CA ILE A 210 14.56 -16.29 1.98
C ILE A 210 14.21 -17.75 2.21
N ARG A 211 12.92 -18.07 2.08
CA ARG A 211 12.40 -19.44 2.19
C ARG A 211 11.56 -19.80 0.99
N ARG A 212 11.54 -21.09 0.66
CA ARG A 212 10.66 -21.62 -0.38
C ARG A 212 9.22 -21.45 0.09
N PRO A 213 8.37 -20.71 -0.64
CA PRO A 213 6.98 -20.50 -0.22
C PRO A 213 6.13 -21.76 -0.49
N PRO A 214 5.02 -21.95 0.26
CA PRO A 214 4.19 -23.15 0.16
C PRO A 214 3.12 -23.07 -0.94
N TYR A 215 3.16 -22.08 -1.84
CA TYR A 215 2.04 -21.73 -2.74
C TYR A 215 1.61 -22.83 -3.70
N TRP A 216 2.49 -23.77 -4.03
CA TRP A 216 2.27 -24.82 -5.03
C TRP A 216 1.99 -26.19 -4.41
N GLU A 217 1.75 -26.23 -3.10
CA GLU A 217 1.61 -27.47 -2.34
C GLU A 217 0.36 -27.41 -1.45
N GLY A 218 -0.23 -28.57 -1.15
CA GLY A 218 -1.33 -28.71 -0.21
C GLY A 218 -2.59 -27.91 -0.54
N ALA A 219 -3.23 -27.33 0.48
CA ALA A 219 -4.50 -26.62 0.37
C ALA A 219 -4.44 -25.30 -0.43
N LEU A 220 -3.24 -24.80 -0.73
CA LEU A 220 -3.06 -23.60 -1.56
C LEU A 220 -3.22 -23.91 -3.05
N ALA A 221 -2.88 -25.13 -3.46
CA ALA A 221 -2.98 -25.62 -4.84
C ALA A 221 -4.30 -26.35 -5.13
N GLY A 222 -5.10 -26.67 -4.11
CA GLY A 222 -6.39 -27.34 -4.25
C GLY A 222 -7.55 -26.40 -4.58
N GLU A 223 -8.69 -27.00 -4.99
CA GLU A 223 -9.94 -26.26 -5.16
C GLU A 223 -10.42 -25.67 -3.83
N ARG A 224 -11.04 -24.49 -3.90
CA ARG A 224 -11.56 -23.79 -2.72
C ARG A 224 -12.90 -24.39 -2.34
N THR A 225 -13.14 -24.54 -1.05
CA THR A 225 -14.40 -25.10 -0.55
C THR A 225 -15.54 -24.11 -0.69
N LEU A 226 -15.27 -22.83 -0.41
CA LEU A 226 -16.20 -21.70 -0.37
C LEU A 226 -17.49 -22.00 0.41
N ARG A 227 -17.36 -22.87 1.43
CA ARG A 227 -18.46 -23.37 2.24
C ARG A 227 -18.05 -23.50 3.70
N GLY A 228 -19.00 -23.33 4.61
CA GLY A 228 -18.80 -23.39 6.06
C GLY A 228 -17.75 -22.41 6.56
N MET A 229 -17.52 -21.31 5.83
CA MET A 229 -16.45 -20.37 6.13
C MET A 229 -16.75 -19.62 7.41
N ARG A 230 -15.76 -19.44 8.28
CA ARG A 230 -15.89 -18.63 9.49
C ARG A 230 -15.19 -17.29 9.32
N PRO A 231 -15.76 -16.18 9.84
CA PRO A 231 -15.08 -14.90 9.85
C PRO A 231 -13.77 -14.98 10.65
N LEU A 232 -12.66 -14.64 10.00
CA LEU A 232 -11.42 -14.32 10.71
C LEU A 232 -11.51 -12.90 11.32
N ALA A 233 -12.13 -11.99 10.58
CA ALA A 233 -12.32 -10.62 10.99
C ALA A 233 -13.59 -10.01 10.35
N VAL A 234 -14.25 -9.15 11.13
CA VAL A 234 -15.24 -8.19 10.64
C VAL A 234 -14.64 -6.81 10.83
N LEU A 235 -14.44 -6.07 9.74
CA LEU A 235 -13.62 -4.87 9.73
C LEU A 235 -14.41 -3.64 9.30
N PRO A 236 -14.07 -2.45 9.84
CA PRO A 236 -14.70 -1.21 9.43
C PRO A 236 -14.29 -0.77 8.03
N ASP A 237 -14.73 0.43 7.66
CA ASP A 237 -14.28 1.11 6.43
C ASP A 237 -12.79 1.47 6.53
N ASN A 238 -12.19 1.82 5.39
CA ASN A 238 -10.86 2.43 5.29
C ASN A 238 -9.69 1.55 5.77
N ILE A 239 -9.85 0.23 5.75
CA ILE A 239 -8.75 -0.70 6.07
C ILE A 239 -7.61 -0.57 5.06
N THR A 240 -6.50 0.02 5.50
CA THR A 240 -5.28 0.14 4.70
C THR A 240 -4.50 -1.18 4.62
N THR A 241 -3.68 -1.31 3.59
CA THR A 241 -2.67 -2.39 3.48
C THR A 241 -1.62 -2.37 4.59
N ASP A 242 -1.42 -1.25 5.29
CA ASP A 242 -0.58 -1.17 6.50
C ASP A 242 -1.29 -1.81 7.72
N HIS A 243 -2.63 -1.89 7.75
CA HIS A 243 -3.36 -2.70 8.72
C HIS A 243 -3.28 -4.19 8.41
N LEU A 244 -3.37 -4.55 7.12
CA LEU A 244 -3.35 -5.94 6.65
C LEU A 244 -1.96 -6.60 6.77
N SER A 245 -0.92 -5.85 6.41
CA SER A 245 0.47 -6.31 6.40
C SER A 245 1.40 -5.12 6.69
N PRO A 246 1.69 -4.83 7.98
CA PRO A 246 2.55 -3.73 8.38
C PRO A 246 3.97 -3.92 7.81
N SER A 247 4.71 -2.82 7.72
CA SER A 247 6.06 -2.78 7.12
C SER A 247 7.14 -2.22 8.04
N ASN A 248 6.74 -1.80 9.24
CA ASN A 248 7.59 -1.21 10.26
C ASN A 248 8.46 -2.26 10.97
N ALA A 249 9.26 -1.79 11.92
CA ALA A 249 10.12 -2.63 12.76
C ALA A 249 9.33 -3.74 13.47
N ILE A 250 9.94 -4.92 13.57
CA ILE A 250 9.39 -6.05 14.31
C ILE A 250 9.75 -5.87 15.78
N LEU A 251 8.74 -5.81 16.65
CA LEU A 251 8.94 -5.74 18.09
C LEU A 251 9.10 -7.14 18.69
N ALA A 252 9.86 -7.26 19.77
CA ALA A 252 10.13 -8.54 20.43
C ALA A 252 8.87 -9.26 20.96
N ASP A 253 7.86 -8.49 21.38
CA ASP A 253 6.57 -8.98 21.88
C ASP A 253 5.55 -9.28 20.76
N SER A 254 5.93 -9.10 19.50
CA SER A 254 5.11 -9.49 18.35
C SER A 254 5.26 -10.97 18.03
N ALA A 255 4.26 -11.58 17.40
CA ALA A 255 4.32 -12.98 16.97
C ALA A 255 5.53 -13.27 16.05
N ALA A 256 5.90 -12.31 15.20
CA ALA A 256 7.09 -12.42 14.36
C ALA A 256 8.38 -12.31 15.18
N GLY A 257 8.45 -11.41 16.18
CA GLY A 257 9.59 -11.28 17.09
C GLY A 257 9.83 -12.56 17.88
N GLU A 258 8.78 -13.15 18.46
CA GLU A 258 8.85 -14.43 19.16
C GLU A 258 9.36 -15.57 18.25
N TYR A 259 8.90 -15.60 16.99
CA TYR A 259 9.39 -16.56 16.00
C TYR A 259 10.87 -16.36 15.66
N LEU A 260 11.31 -15.11 15.43
CA LEU A 260 12.71 -14.80 15.13
C LEU A 260 13.62 -15.11 16.31
N ALA A 261 13.19 -14.83 17.54
CA ALA A 261 13.88 -15.22 18.77
C ALA A 261 14.03 -16.75 18.84
N LYS A 262 12.96 -17.51 18.57
CA LYS A 262 12.99 -18.97 18.52
C LYS A 262 13.94 -19.50 17.43
N MET A 263 14.12 -18.77 16.34
CA MET A 263 15.09 -19.06 15.29
C MET A 263 16.54 -18.68 15.67
N GLY A 264 16.75 -18.08 16.84
CA GLY A 264 18.07 -17.71 17.36
C GLY A 264 18.60 -16.36 16.87
N LEU A 265 17.74 -15.50 16.30
CA LEU A 265 18.15 -14.15 15.93
C LEU A 265 18.16 -13.25 17.17
N PRO A 266 19.18 -12.38 17.32
CA PRO A 266 19.15 -11.34 18.33
C PRO A 266 18.16 -10.23 17.92
N GLU A 267 17.62 -9.48 18.88
CA GLU A 267 16.54 -8.51 18.64
C GLU A 267 16.98 -7.38 17.70
N GLU A 268 18.25 -6.94 17.79
CA GLU A 268 18.82 -5.94 16.89
C GLU A 268 18.76 -6.34 15.41
N ASP A 269 18.68 -7.65 15.13
CA ASP A 269 18.62 -8.22 13.78
C ASP A 269 17.18 -8.59 13.36
N PHE A 270 16.16 -8.34 14.19
CA PHE A 270 14.76 -8.58 13.82
C PHE A 270 14.31 -7.69 12.67
N ASN A 271 14.95 -6.54 12.50
CA ASN A 271 14.74 -5.66 11.36
C ASN A 271 13.24 -5.28 11.22
N SER A 272 12.69 -5.29 10.01
CA SER A 272 11.28 -4.97 9.76
C SER A 272 10.55 -6.05 8.98
N TYR A 273 9.21 -6.04 9.09
CA TYR A 273 8.34 -6.90 8.29
C TYR A 273 8.62 -6.77 6.78
N ALA A 274 9.01 -5.58 6.31
CA ALA A 274 9.34 -5.38 4.90
C ALA A 274 10.58 -6.16 4.44
N THR A 275 11.57 -6.30 5.33
CA THR A 275 12.81 -7.03 5.01
C THR A 275 12.62 -8.54 5.01
N HIS A 276 11.64 -9.05 5.78
CA HIS A 276 11.32 -10.48 5.88
C HIS A 276 10.33 -10.99 4.83
N ARG A 277 10.00 -10.21 3.78
CA ARG A 277 9.03 -10.62 2.75
C ARG A 277 9.41 -11.86 1.94
N GLY A 278 10.68 -12.27 1.95
CA GLY A 278 11.12 -13.51 1.33
C GLY A 278 10.95 -14.74 2.23
N ASP A 279 10.60 -14.55 3.51
CA ASP A 279 10.30 -15.62 4.46
C ASP A 279 8.81 -15.60 4.81
N HIS A 280 8.07 -16.55 4.24
CA HIS A 280 6.64 -16.65 4.49
C HIS A 280 6.29 -16.96 5.94
N LEU A 281 7.16 -17.62 6.71
CA LEU A 281 6.91 -17.93 8.12
C LEU A 281 6.96 -16.67 8.98
N THR A 282 7.88 -15.76 8.70
CA THR A 282 7.93 -14.46 9.37
C THR A 282 6.84 -13.53 8.85
N ALA A 283 6.68 -13.43 7.52
CA ALA A 283 5.77 -12.48 6.91
C ALA A 283 4.28 -12.80 7.15
N GLN A 284 3.87 -14.07 7.24
CA GLN A 284 2.49 -14.42 7.58
C GLN A 284 2.10 -14.02 9.00
N ARG A 285 3.06 -13.96 9.93
CA ARG A 285 2.86 -13.46 11.30
C ARG A 285 2.60 -11.96 11.36
N ALA A 286 2.87 -11.24 10.27
CA ALA A 286 2.51 -9.85 10.12
C ALA A 286 1.04 -9.65 9.72
N THR A 287 0.34 -10.71 9.29
CA THR A 287 -1.04 -10.61 8.81
C THR A 287 -1.92 -10.06 9.93
N PHE A 288 -2.50 -8.87 9.72
CA PHE A 288 -3.29 -8.15 10.73
C PHE A 288 -2.53 -7.85 12.05
N ALA A 289 -1.20 -7.77 12.01
CA ALA A 289 -0.36 -7.50 13.18
C ALA A 289 -0.35 -6.03 13.64
N ASN A 290 -1.01 -5.13 12.90
CA ASN A 290 -1.01 -3.71 13.22
C ASN A 290 -1.76 -3.43 14.55
N PRO A 291 -1.13 -2.78 15.54
CA PRO A 291 -1.76 -2.51 16.84
C PRO A 291 -2.90 -1.50 16.78
N LYS A 292 -3.09 -0.82 15.63
CA LYS A 292 -4.17 0.15 15.36
C LYS A 292 -5.39 -0.49 14.67
N LEU A 293 -5.37 -1.81 14.44
CA LEU A 293 -6.50 -2.52 13.86
C LEU A 293 -7.72 -2.48 14.80
N PHE A 294 -8.91 -2.31 14.21
CA PHE A 294 -10.18 -2.49 14.91
C PHE A 294 -10.94 -3.64 14.26
N ASN A 295 -10.98 -4.79 14.93
CA ASN A 295 -11.80 -5.93 14.52
C ASN A 295 -13.12 -5.87 15.28
N GLU A 296 -14.24 -5.62 14.60
CA GLU A 296 -15.58 -5.41 15.17
C GLU A 296 -16.10 -6.65 15.95
N MET A 297 -15.48 -7.82 15.74
CA MET A 297 -15.71 -9.04 16.52
C MET A 297 -15.18 -8.94 17.96
N VAL A 298 -14.24 -8.04 18.24
CA VAL A 298 -13.58 -7.93 19.55
C VAL A 298 -14.07 -6.69 20.26
N ARG A 299 -14.86 -6.88 21.32
CA ARG A 299 -15.51 -5.79 22.07
C ARG A 299 -15.01 -5.71 23.51
N ASN A 300 -14.93 -4.49 24.04
CA ASN A 300 -14.77 -4.22 25.46
C ASN A 300 -16.09 -4.47 26.21
N ALA A 301 -16.03 -4.47 27.54
CA ALA A 301 -17.22 -4.66 28.38
C ALA A 301 -18.30 -3.58 28.18
N ASP A 302 -17.91 -2.38 27.73
CA ASP A 302 -18.80 -1.27 27.39
C ASP A 302 -19.40 -1.37 25.96
N GLY A 303 -19.06 -2.42 25.21
CA GLY A 303 -19.53 -2.65 23.84
C GLY A 303 -18.70 -1.98 22.74
N SER A 304 -17.75 -1.11 23.08
CA SER A 304 -16.83 -0.48 22.13
C SER A 304 -15.87 -1.51 21.52
N VAL A 305 -15.41 -1.27 20.29
CA VAL A 305 -14.46 -2.16 19.62
C VAL A 305 -13.08 -2.01 20.26
N LYS A 306 -12.48 -3.13 20.65
CA LYS A 306 -11.14 -3.15 21.25
C LYS A 306 -10.09 -3.04 20.14
N GLN A 307 -9.29 -1.97 20.19
CA GLN A 307 -8.17 -1.78 19.28
C GLN A 307 -7.06 -2.80 19.55
N GLY A 308 -6.47 -3.35 18.49
CA GLY A 308 -5.30 -4.22 18.55
C GLY A 308 -5.31 -5.31 17.49
N SER A 309 -4.17 -6.01 17.37
CA SER A 309 -4.06 -7.23 16.58
C SER A 309 -4.77 -8.40 17.28
N LEU A 310 -6.10 -8.37 17.27
CA LEU A 310 -6.96 -9.27 18.02
C LEU A 310 -8.04 -9.89 17.13
N ALA A 311 -8.42 -11.12 17.44
CA ALA A 311 -9.57 -11.80 16.86
C ALA A 311 -10.33 -12.61 17.92
N ARG A 312 -11.59 -12.90 17.63
CA ARG A 312 -12.45 -13.78 18.42
C ARG A 312 -12.58 -15.11 17.66
N VAL A 313 -12.08 -16.19 18.23
CA VAL A 313 -12.16 -17.52 17.62
C VAL A 313 -13.53 -18.12 17.90
N GLU A 314 -14.18 -18.59 16.85
CA GLU A 314 -15.51 -19.21 16.86
C GLU A 314 -15.42 -20.73 16.63
N PRO A 315 -16.33 -21.51 17.24
CA PRO A 315 -17.52 -21.10 17.99
C PRO A 315 -17.28 -20.80 19.50
N GLU A 316 -16.04 -20.82 19.97
CA GLU A 316 -15.73 -20.68 21.40
C GLU A 316 -15.93 -19.26 21.95
N GLY A 317 -16.05 -18.25 21.09
CA GLY A 317 -16.11 -16.85 21.47
C GLY A 317 -14.84 -16.33 22.15
N LYS A 318 -13.71 -17.03 22.03
CA LYS A 318 -12.47 -16.72 22.77
C LYS A 318 -11.67 -15.65 22.03
N VAL A 319 -11.47 -14.50 22.69
CA VAL A 319 -10.59 -13.43 22.18
C VAL A 319 -9.12 -13.78 22.44
N MET A 320 -8.28 -13.62 21.42
CA MET A 320 -6.83 -13.82 21.50
C MET A 320 -6.09 -12.92 20.50
N ARG A 321 -4.76 -12.93 20.55
CA ARG A 321 -3.93 -12.25 19.54
C ARG A 321 -4.17 -12.91 18.18
N MET A 322 -4.18 -12.08 17.14
CA MET A 322 -4.62 -12.46 15.80
C MET A 322 -3.83 -13.64 15.23
N TRP A 323 -2.53 -13.70 15.50
CA TRP A 323 -1.68 -14.80 15.03
C TRP A 323 -2.11 -16.16 15.62
N GLU A 324 -2.42 -16.21 16.92
CA GLU A 324 -2.90 -17.41 17.60
C GLU A 324 -4.27 -17.84 17.08
N ALA A 325 -5.13 -16.88 16.73
CA ALA A 325 -6.41 -17.16 16.09
C ALA A 325 -6.19 -17.78 14.69
N ILE A 326 -5.26 -17.25 13.91
CA ILE A 326 -4.86 -17.80 12.61
C ILE A 326 -4.31 -19.23 12.79
N GLU A 327 -3.37 -19.46 13.70
CA GLU A 327 -2.83 -20.80 13.98
C GLU A 327 -3.94 -21.78 14.39
N THR A 328 -4.85 -21.34 15.26
CA THR A 328 -6.00 -22.16 15.69
C THR A 328 -6.86 -22.59 14.50
N TYR A 329 -7.16 -21.70 13.56
CA TYR A 329 -7.95 -22.04 12.38
C TYR A 329 -7.16 -22.85 11.33
N MET A 330 -5.85 -22.62 11.21
CA MET A 330 -4.96 -23.44 10.37
C MET A 330 -4.94 -24.89 10.85
N GLU A 331 -4.85 -25.13 12.17
CA GLU A 331 -4.90 -26.47 12.77
C GLU A 331 -6.26 -27.15 12.52
N ARG A 332 -7.36 -26.38 12.63
CA ARG A 332 -8.72 -26.86 12.32
C ARG A 332 -8.93 -27.15 10.83
N LYS A 333 -8.03 -26.67 9.96
CA LYS A 333 -8.23 -26.63 8.49
C LYS A 333 -9.56 -25.96 8.13
N GLN A 334 -9.90 -24.90 8.87
CA GLN A 334 -11.16 -24.19 8.74
C GLN A 334 -11.09 -23.21 7.56
N PRO A 335 -12.01 -23.29 6.57
CA PRO A 335 -12.16 -22.24 5.57
C PRO A 335 -12.54 -20.92 6.24
N LEU A 336 -11.90 -19.81 5.84
CA LEU A 336 -12.14 -18.49 6.44
C LEU A 336 -12.67 -17.48 5.43
N ILE A 337 -13.37 -16.48 5.97
CA ILE A 337 -13.83 -15.29 5.26
C ILE A 337 -13.40 -14.03 6.02
N ILE A 338 -13.25 -12.92 5.31
CA ILE A 338 -13.19 -11.59 5.91
C ILE A 338 -14.43 -10.81 5.46
N VAL A 339 -15.06 -10.10 6.39
CA VAL A 339 -16.12 -9.13 6.07
C VAL A 339 -15.58 -7.73 6.36
N ALA A 340 -15.76 -6.79 5.45
CA ALA A 340 -15.20 -5.44 5.58
C ALA A 340 -16.16 -4.35 5.11
N GLY A 341 -15.88 -3.12 5.54
CA GLY A 341 -16.56 -1.92 5.08
C GLY A 341 -16.07 -1.41 3.72
N ALA A 342 -16.21 -0.11 3.50
CA ALA A 342 -15.78 0.56 2.28
C ALA A 342 -14.24 0.70 2.18
N ASP A 343 -13.72 0.89 0.97
CA ASP A 343 -12.30 1.16 0.67
C ASP A 343 -11.31 0.14 1.26
N TYR A 344 -11.69 -1.14 1.26
CA TYR A 344 -10.86 -2.22 1.78
C TYR A 344 -9.58 -2.40 0.95
N GLY A 345 -8.43 -2.32 1.60
CA GLY A 345 -7.12 -2.51 1.01
C GLY A 345 -6.45 -1.24 0.48
N GLN A 346 -6.78 -0.06 1.01
CA GLN A 346 -6.17 1.18 0.51
C GLN A 346 -4.67 1.32 0.81
N GLY A 347 -3.97 2.13 0.01
CA GLY A 347 -2.58 2.50 0.26
C GLY A 347 -1.54 1.79 -0.62
N SER A 348 -0.66 0.99 -0.02
CA SER A 348 0.53 0.42 -0.70
C SER A 348 0.16 -0.78 -1.57
N SER A 349 0.87 -0.98 -2.69
CA SER A 349 0.65 -2.10 -3.63
C SER A 349 1.14 -3.47 -3.13
N ARG A 350 1.27 -3.67 -1.82
CA ARG A 350 1.92 -4.83 -1.21
C ARG A 350 1.11 -6.09 -1.45
N ASP A 351 1.71 -7.07 -2.11
CA ASP A 351 1.11 -8.39 -2.35
C ASP A 351 0.96 -9.21 -1.07
N TRP A 352 1.81 -8.98 -0.06
CA TRP A 352 1.72 -9.60 1.26
C TRP A 352 0.40 -9.34 1.99
N ALA A 353 -0.28 -8.23 1.69
CA ALA A 353 -1.64 -8.00 2.18
C ALA A 353 -2.66 -9.02 1.64
N ALA A 354 -2.39 -9.64 0.49
CA ALA A 354 -3.19 -10.73 -0.09
C ALA A 354 -2.60 -12.12 0.25
N LYS A 355 -1.27 -12.27 0.21
CA LYS A 355 -0.60 -13.54 0.57
C LYS A 355 -0.85 -13.92 2.02
N GLY A 356 -0.74 -12.96 2.94
CA GLY A 356 -0.95 -13.19 4.37
C GLY A 356 -2.35 -13.72 4.66
N VAL A 357 -3.39 -13.05 4.15
CA VAL A 357 -4.78 -13.51 4.31
C VAL A 357 -5.02 -14.88 3.67
N ARG A 358 -4.45 -15.12 2.48
CA ARG A 358 -4.57 -16.43 1.82
C ARG A 358 -3.91 -17.55 2.61
N LEU A 359 -2.71 -17.30 3.15
CA LEU A 359 -1.96 -18.25 3.99
C LEU A 359 -2.64 -18.51 5.33
N ALA A 360 -3.40 -17.54 5.85
CA ALA A 360 -4.24 -17.73 7.03
C ALA A 360 -5.44 -18.66 6.79
N GLY A 361 -5.75 -19.00 5.53
CA GLY A 361 -6.90 -19.84 5.17
C GLY A 361 -8.12 -19.08 4.67
N VAL A 362 -7.99 -17.77 4.41
CA VAL A 362 -9.09 -16.98 3.84
C VAL A 362 -9.29 -17.34 2.38
N GLU A 363 -10.51 -17.76 2.03
CA GLU A 363 -10.89 -18.14 0.67
C GLU A 363 -11.69 -17.03 -0.04
N ALA A 364 -12.43 -16.24 0.73
CA ALA A 364 -13.26 -15.14 0.23
C ALA A 364 -13.16 -13.90 1.14
N ILE A 365 -13.38 -12.72 0.55
CA ILE A 365 -13.55 -11.47 1.27
C ILE A 365 -14.80 -10.80 0.74
N VAL A 366 -15.71 -10.40 1.62
CA VAL A 366 -16.90 -9.61 1.27
C VAL A 366 -16.72 -8.20 1.82
N ALA A 367 -16.77 -7.19 0.96
CA ALA A 367 -16.59 -5.80 1.36
C ALA A 367 -17.66 -4.88 0.75
N GLU A 368 -17.84 -3.68 1.30
CA GLU A 368 -18.69 -2.65 0.67
C GLU A 368 -17.98 -2.01 -0.53
N GLY A 369 -16.64 -2.07 -0.55
CA GLY A 369 -15.84 -1.68 -1.70
C GLY A 369 -14.37 -2.09 -1.54
N PHE A 370 -13.67 -2.25 -2.67
CA PHE A 370 -12.25 -2.60 -2.69
C PHE A 370 -11.41 -1.55 -3.39
N GLU A 371 -10.20 -1.38 -2.88
CA GLU A 371 -9.18 -0.63 -3.58
C GLU A 371 -8.55 -1.41 -4.74
N ARG A 372 -8.32 -0.71 -5.84
CA ARG A 372 -8.08 -1.31 -7.17
C ARG A 372 -6.92 -2.31 -7.17
N ILE A 373 -5.78 -1.92 -6.59
CA ILE A 373 -4.56 -2.74 -6.59
C ILE A 373 -4.73 -3.94 -5.65
N HIS A 374 -5.34 -3.73 -4.48
CA HIS A 374 -5.52 -4.80 -3.52
C HIS A 374 -6.46 -5.88 -4.05
N ARG A 375 -7.57 -5.50 -4.70
CA ARG A 375 -8.47 -6.42 -5.39
C ARG A 375 -7.72 -7.31 -6.39
N THR A 376 -6.84 -6.74 -7.22
CA THR A 376 -6.02 -7.52 -8.16
C THR A 376 -5.09 -8.50 -7.44
N ASN A 377 -4.46 -8.09 -6.34
CA ASN A 377 -3.60 -8.98 -5.55
C ASN A 377 -4.38 -10.15 -4.93
N LEU A 378 -5.60 -9.90 -4.44
CA LEU A 378 -6.48 -10.96 -3.89
C LEU A 378 -6.80 -12.00 -4.97
N ILE A 379 -7.22 -11.56 -6.16
CA ILE A 379 -7.49 -12.43 -7.30
C ILE A 379 -6.24 -13.24 -7.67
N GLY A 380 -5.08 -12.59 -7.73
CA GLY A 380 -3.82 -13.26 -8.04
C GLY A 380 -3.40 -14.32 -7.00
N MET A 381 -3.89 -14.22 -5.77
CA MET A 381 -3.69 -15.22 -4.72
C MET A 381 -4.82 -16.25 -4.61
N GLY A 382 -5.80 -16.19 -5.52
CA GLY A 382 -6.95 -17.09 -5.51
C GLY A 382 -7.92 -16.83 -4.35
N VAL A 383 -7.94 -15.62 -3.79
CA VAL A 383 -8.98 -15.17 -2.85
C VAL A 383 -10.13 -14.57 -3.65
N LEU A 384 -11.38 -14.86 -3.30
CA LEU A 384 -12.56 -14.34 -3.99
C LEU A 384 -13.00 -12.98 -3.40
N PRO A 385 -12.78 -11.84 -4.09
CA PRO A 385 -13.32 -10.56 -3.64
C PRO A 385 -14.78 -10.40 -4.07
N LEU A 386 -15.69 -10.29 -3.11
CA LEU A 386 -17.12 -10.11 -3.27
C LEU A 386 -17.52 -8.72 -2.75
N GLU A 387 -18.36 -8.03 -3.50
CA GLU A 387 -18.90 -6.72 -3.08
C GLU A 387 -20.36 -6.89 -2.65
N PHE A 388 -20.77 -6.22 -1.58
CA PHE A 388 -22.19 -6.16 -1.23
C PHE A 388 -23.01 -5.49 -2.34
N LYS A 389 -24.29 -5.88 -2.47
CA LYS A 389 -25.22 -5.17 -3.37
C LYS A 389 -25.40 -3.73 -2.87
N PRO A 390 -25.64 -2.75 -3.76
CA PRO A 390 -25.87 -1.36 -3.35
C PRO A 390 -26.92 -1.23 -2.24
N GLY A 391 -26.60 -0.47 -1.20
CA GLY A 391 -27.48 -0.28 -0.04
C GLY A 391 -27.48 -1.42 0.98
N THR A 392 -26.75 -2.51 0.72
CA THR A 392 -26.50 -3.59 1.69
C THR A 392 -25.11 -3.43 2.27
N THR A 393 -24.97 -3.57 3.58
CA THR A 393 -23.70 -3.51 4.30
C THR A 393 -23.63 -4.59 5.36
N ARG A 394 -22.44 -4.79 5.93
CA ARG A 394 -22.26 -5.66 7.11
C ARG A 394 -23.17 -5.24 8.27
N LEU A 395 -23.44 -3.94 8.41
CA LEU A 395 -24.29 -3.37 9.45
C LEU A 395 -25.77 -3.64 9.20
N THR A 396 -26.25 -3.47 7.95
CA THR A 396 -27.67 -3.74 7.63
C THR A 396 -28.02 -5.21 7.74
N LEU A 397 -27.04 -6.09 7.54
CA LEU A 397 -27.18 -7.53 7.68
C LEU A 397 -26.95 -8.02 9.13
N GLY A 398 -26.54 -7.13 10.03
CA GLY A 398 -26.28 -7.47 11.44
C GLY A 398 -25.12 -8.44 11.64
N ILE A 399 -24.12 -8.43 10.75
CA ILE A 399 -22.99 -9.36 10.80
C ILE A 399 -22.15 -9.10 12.05
N ASP A 400 -22.03 -10.09 12.94
CA ASP A 400 -21.27 -9.97 14.20
C ASP A 400 -20.05 -10.89 14.30
N GLY A 401 -19.88 -11.77 13.31
CA GLY A 401 -18.76 -12.69 13.17
C GLY A 401 -19.00 -14.10 13.70
N SER A 402 -20.13 -14.37 14.37
CA SER A 402 -20.50 -15.69 14.89
C SER A 402 -21.06 -16.64 13.81
N GLU A 403 -21.43 -16.09 12.65
CA GLU A 403 -22.07 -16.80 11.56
C GLU A 403 -21.09 -17.70 10.79
N THR A 404 -21.66 -18.55 9.94
CA THR A 404 -20.93 -19.30 8.92
C THR A 404 -21.41 -18.88 7.53
N PHE A 405 -20.48 -18.83 6.58
CA PHE A 405 -20.72 -18.30 5.24
C PHE A 405 -20.50 -19.36 4.16
N ASP A 406 -21.46 -19.43 3.25
CA ASP A 406 -21.38 -20.20 2.00
C ASP A 406 -21.52 -19.25 0.82
N THR A 407 -20.80 -19.50 -0.28
CA THR A 407 -21.01 -18.73 -1.53
C THR A 407 -22.12 -19.31 -2.42
N LEU A 408 -22.77 -20.37 -1.96
CA LEU A 408 -23.84 -21.07 -2.68
C LEU A 408 -25.13 -20.99 -1.88
N LYS A 409 -26.27 -20.88 -2.57
CA LYS A 409 -27.58 -20.93 -1.93
C LYS A 409 -28.06 -22.37 -1.96
N ASN A 410 -28.26 -22.98 -0.80
CA ASN A 410 -28.68 -24.39 -0.67
C ASN A 410 -27.78 -25.39 -1.43
N GLY A 411 -26.50 -25.06 -1.61
CA GLY A 411 -25.54 -25.92 -2.31
C GLY A 411 -25.50 -25.74 -3.84
N GLU A 412 -26.34 -24.87 -4.41
CA GLU A 412 -26.37 -24.55 -5.84
C GLU A 412 -25.80 -23.16 -6.13
N ALA A 413 -25.19 -23.00 -7.31
CA ALA A 413 -24.77 -21.70 -7.80
C ALA A 413 -26.01 -20.82 -8.00
N LEU A 414 -25.94 -19.59 -7.52
CA LEU A 414 -26.97 -18.59 -7.75
C LEU A 414 -26.90 -18.12 -9.21
N ASP A 415 -27.59 -18.82 -10.11
CA ASP A 415 -27.98 -18.28 -11.42
C ASP A 415 -29.08 -17.23 -11.18
N GLU A 416 -28.70 -16.03 -10.73
CA GLU A 416 -29.60 -14.87 -10.88
C GLU A 416 -29.33 -14.23 -12.23
N SER A 417 -30.39 -14.09 -13.04
CA SER A 417 -30.39 -13.26 -14.23
C SER A 417 -29.95 -11.83 -13.88
N PRO A 418 -29.25 -11.14 -14.79
CA PRO A 418 -28.85 -9.74 -14.60
C PRO A 418 -30.08 -8.84 -14.47
N ASP A 419 -29.99 -7.82 -13.61
CA ASP A 419 -31.03 -6.79 -13.48
C ASP A 419 -31.03 -5.86 -14.72
N PRO A 420 -32.16 -5.23 -15.09
CA PRO A 420 -32.20 -4.24 -16.17
C PRO A 420 -31.14 -3.14 -15.98
N GLY A 421 -30.18 -3.06 -16.91
CA GLY A 421 -29.10 -2.06 -16.92
C GLY A 421 -27.75 -2.55 -16.41
N GLU A 422 -27.63 -3.82 -16.00
CA GLU A 422 -26.34 -4.44 -15.71
C GLU A 422 -25.55 -4.77 -16.99
N VAL A 423 -24.22 -4.67 -16.89
CA VAL A 423 -23.31 -5.07 -17.98
C VAL A 423 -23.06 -6.56 -17.85
N VAL A 424 -23.45 -7.32 -18.88
CA VAL A 424 -23.28 -8.77 -18.95
C VAL A 424 -22.13 -9.06 -19.91
N TRP A 425 -21.09 -9.72 -19.41
CA TRP A 425 -20.05 -10.31 -20.25
C TRP A 425 -20.14 -11.83 -20.15
N ARG A 426 -20.06 -12.51 -21.29
CA ARG A 426 -20.10 -13.96 -21.41
C ARG A 426 -18.94 -14.38 -22.30
N ASP A 427 -18.08 -15.24 -21.78
CA ASP A 427 -17.04 -15.91 -22.55
C ASP A 427 -17.35 -17.40 -22.72
N ASP A 428 -16.41 -18.09 -23.34
CA ASP A 428 -16.44 -19.51 -23.68
C ASP A 428 -16.56 -20.40 -22.43
N LEU A 429 -16.28 -19.86 -21.24
CA LEU A 429 -16.37 -20.54 -19.94
C LEU A 429 -17.69 -20.28 -19.21
N GLY A 430 -18.51 -19.31 -19.66
CA GLY A 430 -19.80 -18.98 -19.08
C GLY A 430 -20.06 -17.49 -18.93
N VAL A 431 -21.07 -17.13 -18.14
CA VAL A 431 -21.31 -15.72 -17.77
C VAL A 431 -20.30 -15.34 -16.71
N THR A 432 -19.36 -14.47 -17.08
CA THR A 432 -18.28 -14.07 -16.19
C THR A 432 -18.43 -12.58 -15.87
N CYS A 433 -18.91 -12.32 -14.66
CA CYS A 433 -19.01 -11.01 -13.98
C CYS A 433 -20.11 -10.01 -14.40
N ARG A 434 -20.91 -9.63 -13.37
CA ARG A 434 -21.83 -8.48 -13.33
C ARG A 434 -21.13 -7.11 -13.28
N ARG A 435 -19.78 -7.07 -13.15
CA ARG A 435 -18.94 -5.86 -13.10
C ARG A 435 -17.46 -6.13 -13.49
N TRP A 436 -17.15 -6.18 -14.79
CA TRP A 436 -15.79 -6.02 -15.33
C TRP A 436 -15.89 -4.99 -16.46
N ASN A 437 -15.28 -3.79 -16.46
CA ASN A 437 -14.07 -3.26 -15.86
C ASN A 437 -14.27 -1.78 -15.39
N TRP A 438 -13.32 -1.27 -14.59
CA TRP A 438 -13.29 0.10 -14.05
C TRP A 438 -13.06 1.21 -15.09
N ARG A 439 -12.79 0.87 -16.36
CA ARG A 439 -12.64 1.87 -17.43
C ARG A 439 -13.97 2.22 -18.09
N GLN A 440 -15.04 1.48 -17.81
CA GLN A 440 -16.26 1.50 -18.64
C GLN A 440 -17.58 1.56 -17.86
N GLY A 441 -17.59 1.38 -16.53
CA GLY A 441 -18.83 1.23 -15.73
C GLY A 441 -19.89 2.35 -15.83
N VAL A 442 -19.55 3.55 -16.30
CA VAL A 442 -20.54 4.60 -16.63
C VAL A 442 -20.75 4.73 -18.16
N ARG A 443 -19.72 4.47 -18.96
CA ARG A 443 -19.75 4.63 -20.43
C ARG A 443 -20.44 3.48 -21.16
N THR A 444 -20.46 2.28 -20.60
CA THR A 444 -21.08 1.08 -21.19
C THR A 444 -22.33 0.63 -20.45
N ARG A 445 -22.77 1.37 -19.43
CA ARG A 445 -24.01 1.10 -18.72
C ARG A 445 -25.19 1.28 -19.68
N LEU A 446 -26.02 0.26 -19.79
CA LEU A 446 -27.28 0.36 -20.51
C LEU A 446 -28.31 0.99 -19.56
N ASP A 447 -28.97 2.05 -19.99
CA ASP A 447 -30.11 2.64 -19.28
C ASP A 447 -31.24 2.96 -20.27
N ALA A 448 -32.38 3.45 -19.77
CA ALA A 448 -33.54 3.75 -20.61
C ALA A 448 -33.27 4.84 -21.68
N SER A 449 -32.17 5.58 -21.56
CA SER A 449 -31.72 6.56 -22.55
C SER A 449 -30.79 5.97 -23.61
N ALA A 450 -30.33 4.72 -23.46
CA ALA A 450 -29.50 4.06 -24.46
C ALA A 450 -30.28 3.95 -25.78
N ARG A 451 -29.65 4.41 -26.87
CA ARG A 451 -30.21 4.40 -28.23
C ARG A 451 -29.35 3.62 -29.23
N ARG A 452 -28.15 3.21 -28.81
CA ARG A 452 -27.14 2.53 -29.63
C ARG A 452 -26.44 1.49 -28.77
N MET A 453 -26.28 0.29 -29.32
CA MET A 453 -25.61 -0.84 -28.68
C MET A 453 -24.60 -1.42 -29.67
N TRP A 454 -23.44 -1.86 -29.16
CA TRP A 454 -22.39 -2.48 -29.95
C TRP A 454 -22.15 -3.88 -29.39
N PHE A 455 -22.24 -4.88 -30.27
CA PHE A 455 -21.81 -6.23 -29.96
C PHE A 455 -20.43 -6.44 -30.57
N ILE A 456 -19.43 -6.67 -29.74
CA ILE A 456 -18.08 -6.99 -30.19
C ILE A 456 -17.90 -8.49 -29.96
N LEU A 457 -17.77 -9.24 -31.05
CA LEU A 457 -17.47 -10.66 -31.03
C LEU A 457 -15.98 -10.82 -31.32
N GLU A 458 -15.23 -11.27 -30.31
CA GLU A 458 -13.79 -11.56 -30.43
C GLU A 458 -13.57 -13.09 -30.34
N SER A 459 -12.42 -13.58 -30.81
CA SER A 459 -12.01 -14.98 -30.69
C SER A 459 -12.93 -16.02 -31.37
N LEU A 460 -13.50 -15.69 -32.54
CA LEU A 460 -14.24 -16.68 -33.32
C LEU A 460 -13.30 -17.78 -33.86
N PRO A 461 -13.75 -19.05 -33.93
CA PRO A 461 -13.01 -20.10 -34.63
C PRO A 461 -12.68 -19.71 -36.07
N GLU A 462 -11.62 -20.28 -36.63
CA GLU A 462 -11.25 -20.05 -38.03
C GLU A 462 -12.44 -20.42 -38.95
N MET A 463 -12.83 -19.48 -39.81
CA MET A 463 -13.92 -19.67 -40.75
C MET A 463 -13.73 -18.83 -42.02
N PRO A 464 -14.31 -19.25 -43.15
CA PRO A 464 -14.30 -18.44 -44.36
C PRO A 464 -14.91 -17.06 -44.14
N LEU A 465 -14.31 -16.01 -44.72
CA LEU A 465 -14.80 -14.64 -44.60
C LEU A 465 -16.27 -14.50 -45.02
N ALA A 466 -16.70 -15.25 -46.04
CA ALA A 466 -18.09 -15.28 -46.47
C ALA A 466 -19.05 -15.84 -45.41
N ALA A 467 -18.63 -16.89 -44.69
CA ALA A 467 -19.41 -17.48 -43.60
C ALA A 467 -19.52 -16.53 -42.40
N LEU A 468 -18.46 -15.76 -42.11
CA LEU A 468 -18.50 -14.71 -41.10
C LEU A 468 -19.52 -13.61 -41.44
N HIS A 469 -19.55 -13.17 -42.70
CA HIS A 469 -20.53 -12.19 -43.17
C HIS A 469 -21.96 -12.74 -43.11
N GLU A 470 -22.17 -13.99 -43.51
CA GLU A 470 -23.48 -14.66 -43.41
C GLU A 470 -23.96 -14.76 -41.96
N ALA A 471 -23.09 -15.20 -41.04
CA ALA A 471 -23.39 -15.27 -39.62
C ALA A 471 -23.73 -13.89 -39.03
N GLY A 472 -23.00 -12.84 -39.44
CA GLY A 472 -23.32 -11.46 -39.08
C GLY A 472 -24.71 -11.04 -39.58
N GLY A 473 -25.07 -11.42 -40.82
CA GLY A 473 -26.40 -11.18 -41.39
C GLY A 473 -27.51 -11.85 -40.60
N LEU A 474 -27.36 -13.14 -40.30
CA LEU A 474 -28.34 -13.92 -39.51
C LEU A 474 -28.56 -13.31 -38.12
N LEU A 475 -27.48 -12.90 -37.45
CA LEU A 475 -27.58 -12.23 -36.15
C LEU A 475 -28.37 -10.91 -36.24
N LEU A 476 -28.12 -10.11 -37.28
CA LEU A 476 -28.86 -8.86 -37.50
C LEU A 476 -30.34 -9.10 -37.75
N ASP A 477 -30.69 -10.16 -38.47
CA ASP A 477 -32.09 -10.50 -38.78
C ASP A 477 -32.84 -10.96 -37.53
N GLU A 478 -32.22 -11.81 -36.70
CA GLU A 478 -32.78 -12.20 -35.40
C GLU A 478 -32.98 -10.99 -34.47
N LEU A 479 -32.00 -10.08 -34.40
CA LEU A 479 -32.14 -8.87 -33.59
C LEU A 479 -33.26 -7.94 -34.10
N ARG A 480 -33.47 -7.86 -35.42
CA ARG A 480 -34.59 -7.10 -36.01
C ARG A 480 -35.94 -7.73 -35.70
N LEU A 481 -36.03 -9.05 -35.63
CA LEU A 481 -37.23 -9.76 -35.20
C LEU A 481 -37.55 -9.50 -33.72
N MET A 482 -36.53 -9.54 -32.86
CA MET A 482 -36.69 -9.28 -31.43
C MET A 482 -37.01 -7.82 -31.11
N MET A 483 -36.51 -6.87 -31.91
CA MET A 483 -36.71 -5.44 -31.69
C MET A 483 -37.19 -4.72 -32.96
N PRO A 484 -38.51 -4.77 -33.25
CA PRO A 484 -39.10 -4.11 -34.40
C PRO A 484 -38.80 -2.60 -34.42
N GLY A 485 -38.16 -2.12 -35.48
CA GLY A 485 -37.78 -0.70 -35.64
C GLY A 485 -36.33 -0.37 -35.31
N MET A 486 -35.54 -1.34 -34.84
CA MET A 486 -34.09 -1.17 -34.67
C MET A 486 -33.39 -0.99 -36.03
N ARG A 487 -32.48 0.00 -36.12
CA ARG A 487 -31.48 0.07 -37.20
C ARG A 487 -30.21 -0.62 -36.73
N ALA A 488 -29.76 -1.63 -37.46
CA ALA A 488 -28.55 -2.38 -37.14
C ALA A 488 -27.72 -2.63 -38.40
N ASP A 489 -26.41 -2.54 -38.23
CA ASP A 489 -25.38 -2.70 -39.26
C ASP A 489 -24.22 -3.52 -38.66
N SER A 490 -23.41 -4.15 -39.50
CA SER A 490 -22.27 -4.97 -39.10
C SER A 490 -21.00 -4.51 -39.80
N HIS A 491 -19.92 -4.37 -39.04
CA HIS A 491 -18.61 -3.99 -39.58
C HIS A 491 -17.55 -4.97 -39.12
N LEU A 492 -16.70 -5.41 -40.05
CA LEU A 492 -15.54 -6.23 -39.76
C LEU A 492 -14.38 -5.31 -39.35
N LEU A 493 -13.90 -5.44 -38.11
CA LEU A 493 -12.88 -4.55 -37.56
C LEU A 493 -11.44 -5.02 -37.84
N CYS A 494 -11.19 -6.32 -37.80
CA CYS A 494 -9.87 -6.90 -38.04
C CYS A 494 -10.01 -8.39 -38.45
N VAL A 495 -9.12 -8.86 -39.32
CA VAL A 495 -8.93 -10.28 -39.64
C VAL A 495 -7.46 -10.60 -39.42
N ALA A 496 -7.15 -11.63 -38.65
CA ALA A 496 -5.80 -12.17 -38.59
C ALA A 496 -5.52 -12.91 -39.91
N THR A 497 -4.83 -12.27 -40.84
CA THR A 497 -4.30 -12.95 -42.03
C THR A 497 -2.91 -13.48 -41.69
N GLU A 498 -2.64 -14.75 -41.96
CA GLU A 498 -1.27 -15.26 -41.94
C GLU A 498 -0.38 -14.38 -42.85
N PRO A 499 0.84 -14.03 -42.43
CA PRO A 499 1.76 -13.30 -43.29
C PRO A 499 2.17 -14.23 -44.44
N THR A 500 1.59 -14.03 -45.61
CA THR A 500 2.07 -14.68 -46.83
C THR A 500 3.47 -14.12 -47.14
N ASP A 501 4.45 -15.02 -47.27
CA ASP A 501 5.86 -14.72 -47.53
C ASP A 501 6.08 -13.71 -48.66
N SER A 502 6.42 -12.47 -48.30
CA SER A 502 7.34 -11.61 -49.05
C SER A 502 7.85 -10.51 -48.11
N VAL A 503 9.04 -10.73 -47.55
CA VAL A 503 9.90 -9.71 -46.90
C VAL A 503 10.70 -8.99 -47.97
#